data_AF-A0A943G2P9-F1
#
_entry.id   AF-A0A943G2P9-F1
#
_cell.length_a   1.000
_cell.length_b   1.000
_cell.length_c   1.000
_cell.angle_alpha   90.00
_cell.angle_beta   90.00
_cell.angle_gamma   90.00
#
_symmetry.space_group_name_H-M   'P 1'
#
loop_
_entity.id
_entity.type
_entity.pdbx_description
1 polymer ?
#
loop_
_entity_poly.entity_id
_entity_poly.type
_entity_poly.pdbx_seq_one_letter_code
_entity_poly.pdbx_strand_id
1 'polypeptide(L)'
;MNNDNNSILIGSWGEQFPADEFFELTFYNDDTGVMTVYYNEGKKKSPDPFTYSFDKNTMRLVIVFDSDPEPPIVYDVKVSEGWLKLDCISGDFEDFSMYKIK
;
A
#
# COMPACT_ATOMS: atom_id res chain seq x y z
N MET A 1 -14.39 -17.92 -8.90
CA MET A 1 -13.28 -17.71 -7.95
C MET A 1 -13.65 -16.47 -7.16
N ASN A 2 -14.01 -16.63 -5.89
CA ASN A 2 -14.35 -15.48 -5.05
C ASN A 2 -13.06 -14.84 -4.58
N ASN A 3 -12.64 -13.76 -5.25
CA ASN A 3 -11.56 -12.86 -4.86
C ASN A 3 -11.94 -11.99 -3.64
N ASP A 4 -12.73 -12.51 -2.69
CA ASP A 4 -13.18 -11.77 -1.51
C ASP A 4 -12.08 -11.62 -0.45
N ASN A 5 -10.91 -12.26 -0.65
CA ASN A 5 -9.84 -12.31 0.35
C ASN A 5 -9.10 -10.99 0.54
N ASN A 6 -8.97 -10.17 -0.52
CA ASN A 6 -8.22 -8.91 -0.47
C ASN A 6 -9.13 -7.70 -0.21
N SER A 7 -10.43 -7.91 -0.04
CA SER A 7 -11.46 -6.87 0.10
C SER A 7 -11.12 -5.77 1.13
N ILE A 8 -10.38 -6.14 2.18
CA ILE A 8 -9.97 -5.23 3.25
C ILE A 8 -8.99 -4.15 2.72
N LEU A 9 -8.09 -4.51 1.81
CA LEU A 9 -7.08 -3.60 1.25
C LEU A 9 -7.60 -2.82 0.04
N ILE A 10 -8.61 -3.33 -0.67
CA ILE A 10 -9.09 -2.71 -1.90
C ILE A 10 -9.53 -1.26 -1.68
N GLY A 11 -9.01 -0.38 -2.52
CA GLY A 11 -9.22 1.07 -2.47
C GLY A 11 -7.91 1.83 -2.34
N SER A 12 -8.03 3.14 -2.12
CA SER A 12 -6.88 4.03 -1.99
C SER A 12 -6.69 4.43 -0.53
N TRP A 13 -5.44 4.35 -0.08
CA TRP A 13 -4.99 4.67 1.27
C TRP A 13 -3.92 5.74 1.17
N GLY A 14 -4.05 6.76 2.01
CA GLY A 14 -3.13 7.90 2.01
C GLY A 14 -2.58 8.19 3.39
N GLU A 15 -1.33 8.60 3.49
CA GLU A 15 -0.81 9.16 4.73
C GLU A 15 -1.43 10.51 5.06
N GLN A 16 -1.63 10.77 6.36
CA GLN A 16 -2.17 12.05 6.82
C GLN A 16 -1.19 13.17 6.47
N PHE A 17 -1.59 14.04 5.53
CA PHE A 17 -0.81 15.16 4.97
C PHE A 17 0.28 15.71 5.90
N PRO A 18 1.57 15.40 5.65
CA PRO A 18 2.65 16.29 5.98
C PRO A 18 2.72 17.40 4.91
N ALA A 19 3.34 18.53 5.25
CA ALA A 19 3.33 19.74 4.42
C ALA A 19 4.07 19.61 3.06
N ASP A 20 4.94 18.61 2.88
CA ASP A 20 5.91 18.59 1.76
C ASP A 20 5.87 17.33 0.88
N GLU A 21 5.61 16.15 1.45
CA GLU A 21 5.56 14.84 0.75
C GLU A 21 4.45 13.97 1.33
N PHE A 22 3.71 13.27 0.47
CA PHE A 22 2.59 12.40 0.85
C PHE A 22 2.53 11.16 -0.04
N PHE A 23 2.40 9.98 0.58
CA PHE A 23 2.29 8.69 -0.10
C PHE A 23 0.84 8.22 -0.20
N GLU A 24 0.46 7.75 -1.38
CA GLU A 24 -0.82 7.08 -1.67
C GLU A 24 -0.55 5.67 -2.20
N LEU A 25 -1.16 4.67 -1.57
CA LEU A 25 -1.20 3.29 -2.05
C LEU A 25 -2.62 2.96 -2.52
N THR A 26 -2.77 2.50 -3.75
CA THR A 26 -4.05 1.99 -4.27
C THR A 26 -3.92 0.51 -4.57
N PHE A 27 -4.82 -0.30 -4.02
CA PHE A 27 -4.89 -1.75 -4.24
C PHE A 27 -6.12 -2.09 -5.09
N TYR A 28 -5.89 -2.82 -6.18
CA TYR A 28 -6.92 -3.27 -7.13
C TYR A 28 -7.30 -4.73 -6.90
N ASN A 29 -8.48 -5.14 -7.39
CA ASN A 29 -9.04 -6.47 -7.14
C ASN A 29 -8.39 -7.62 -7.94
N ASP A 30 -7.42 -7.29 -8.80
CA ASP A 30 -6.66 -8.19 -9.65
C ASP A 30 -5.23 -8.42 -9.13
N ASP A 31 -5.00 -8.14 -7.84
CA ASP A 31 -3.71 -8.32 -7.16
C ASP A 31 -2.59 -7.38 -7.65
N THR A 32 -2.99 -6.30 -8.33
CA THR A 32 -2.10 -5.20 -8.70
C THR A 32 -2.39 -3.96 -7.86
N GLY A 33 -1.43 -3.05 -7.81
CA GLY A 33 -1.61 -1.77 -7.17
C GLY A 33 -0.65 -0.74 -7.73
N VAL A 34 -0.74 0.45 -7.17
CA VAL A 34 0.13 1.55 -7.55
C VAL A 34 0.44 2.42 -6.35
N MET A 35 1.72 2.77 -6.20
CA MET A 35 2.15 3.79 -5.27
C MET A 35 2.27 5.12 -6.00
N THR A 36 1.67 6.17 -5.47
CA THR A 36 1.85 7.54 -5.98
C THR A 36 2.44 8.39 -4.87
N VAL A 37 3.55 9.06 -5.19
CA VAL A 37 4.18 10.03 -4.28
C VAL A 37 3.87 11.43 -4.77
N TYR A 38 3.38 12.26 -3.86
CA TYR A 38 3.02 13.65 -4.11
C TYR A 38 4.02 14.55 -3.38
N TYR A 39 4.45 15.62 -4.06
CA TYR A 39 5.31 16.65 -3.51
C TYR A 39 4.70 18.03 -3.76
N ASN A 40 5.01 19.03 -2.92
CA ASN A 40 4.79 20.46 -3.20
C ASN A 40 3.42 20.80 -3.83
N GLU A 41 2.38 20.95 -3.02
CA GLU A 41 1.04 21.40 -3.45
C GLU A 41 0.41 20.56 -4.59
N GLY A 42 0.72 19.26 -4.66
CA GLY A 42 0.03 18.31 -5.55
C GLY A 42 0.76 17.96 -6.85
N LYS A 43 2.06 18.28 -7.00
CA LYS A 43 2.88 17.70 -8.07
C LYS A 43 3.10 16.21 -7.79
N LYS A 44 2.81 15.36 -8.78
CA LYS A 44 2.96 13.92 -8.67
C LYS A 44 4.29 13.48 -9.26
N LYS A 45 4.98 12.52 -8.62
CA LYS A 45 5.88 11.64 -9.35
C LYS A 45 5.07 10.70 -10.25
N SER A 46 5.74 10.11 -11.23
CA SER A 46 5.17 8.99 -11.97
C SER A 46 4.74 7.92 -10.97
N PRO A 47 3.50 7.41 -11.07
CA PRO A 47 3.06 6.31 -10.23
C PRO A 47 3.96 5.09 -10.44
N ASP A 48 4.29 4.39 -9.36
CA ASP A 48 5.09 3.17 -9.38
C ASP A 48 4.17 1.95 -9.22
N PRO A 49 3.93 1.16 -10.28
CA PRO A 49 3.09 -0.03 -10.20
C PRO A 49 3.73 -1.12 -9.36
N PHE A 50 2.89 -1.93 -8.73
CA PHE A 50 3.32 -3.11 -8.01
C PHE A 50 2.31 -4.25 -8.17
N THR A 51 2.79 -5.47 -7.92
CA THR A 51 1.94 -6.62 -7.64
C THR A 51 1.95 -6.91 -6.15
N TYR A 52 0.87 -7.50 -5.63
CA TYR A 52 0.80 -7.83 -4.21
C TYR A 52 0.09 -9.15 -3.95
N SER A 53 0.35 -9.71 -2.77
CA SER A 53 -0.44 -10.81 -2.22
C SER A 53 -0.74 -10.54 -0.75
N PHE A 54 -1.96 -10.89 -0.31
CA PHE A 54 -2.40 -10.66 1.06
C PHE A 54 -3.00 -11.92 1.67
N ASP A 55 -2.39 -12.39 2.76
CA ASP A 55 -2.92 -13.48 3.59
C ASP A 55 -3.71 -12.89 4.75
N LYS A 56 -5.04 -12.95 4.65
CA LYS A 56 -5.96 -12.48 5.68
C LYS A 56 -5.92 -13.27 6.99
N ASN A 57 -5.41 -14.50 6.98
CA ASN A 57 -5.36 -15.34 8.19
C ASN A 57 -4.20 -14.91 9.08
N THR A 58 -3.07 -14.57 8.47
CA THR A 58 -1.88 -14.09 9.17
C THR A 58 -1.77 -12.58 9.18
N MET A 59 -2.65 -11.89 8.45
CA MET A 59 -2.59 -10.45 8.19
C MET A 59 -1.24 -10.04 7.60
N ARG A 60 -0.72 -10.80 6.62
CA ARG A 60 0.54 -10.47 5.93
C ARG A 60 0.29 -9.96 4.54
N LEU A 61 0.95 -8.86 4.18
CA LEU A 61 0.99 -8.29 2.85
C LEU A 61 2.41 -8.44 2.29
N VAL A 62 2.52 -8.89 1.04
CA VAL A 62 3.76 -8.88 0.28
C VAL A 62 3.57 -7.98 -0.93
N ILE A 63 4.47 -7.03 -1.14
CA ILE A 63 4.48 -6.10 -2.27
C ILE A 63 5.76 -6.33 -3.08
N VAL A 64 5.62 -6.35 -4.40
CA VAL A 64 6.73 -6.39 -5.36
C VAL A 64 6.56 -5.23 -6.33
N PHE A 65 7.43 -4.23 -6.24
CA PHE A 65 7.43 -3.10 -7.16
C PHE A 65 8.00 -3.51 -8.51
N ASP A 66 7.38 -3.04 -9.60
CA ASP A 66 7.88 -3.33 -10.95
C ASP A 66 9.25 -2.66 -11.21
N SER A 67 9.50 -1.54 -10.55
CA SER A 67 10.76 -0.78 -10.60
C SER A 67 11.90 -1.45 -9.85
N ASP A 68 11.60 -2.19 -8.79
CA ASP A 68 12.56 -2.91 -7.93
C ASP A 68 11.95 -4.24 -7.43
N PRO A 69 12.05 -5.31 -8.24
CA PRO A 69 11.29 -6.54 -8.00
C PRO A 69 11.87 -7.46 -6.92
N GLU A 70 13.12 -7.27 -6.47
CA GLU A 70 13.73 -8.14 -5.45
C GLU A 70 14.69 -7.37 -4.52
N PRO A 71 14.61 -7.57 -3.19
CA PRO A 71 13.68 -8.46 -2.50
C PRO A 71 12.26 -7.87 -2.36
N PRO A 72 11.21 -8.72 -2.31
CA PRO A 72 9.86 -8.26 -1.97
C PRO A 72 9.80 -7.57 -0.61
N ILE A 73 8.90 -6.59 -0.48
CA ILE A 73 8.61 -5.95 0.79
C ILE A 73 7.50 -6.73 1.48
N VAL A 74 7.67 -7.00 2.76
CA VAL A 74 6.71 -7.78 3.56
C VAL A 74 6.26 -6.96 4.75
N TYR A 75 4.95 -6.86 4.93
CA TYR A 75 4.30 -6.12 5.99
C TYR A 75 3.42 -7.02 6.85
N ASP A 76 3.40 -6.75 8.14
CA ASP A 76 2.26 -7.08 9.00
C ASP A 76 1.19 -5.98 8.83
N VAL A 77 -0.07 -6.39 8.67
CA VAL A 77 -1.20 -5.50 8.38
C VAL A 77 -2.10 -5.39 9.60
N LYS A 78 -2.43 -4.16 9.98
CA LYS A 78 -3.48 -3.87 10.97
C LYS A 78 -4.50 -2.93 10.36
N VAL A 79 -5.77 -3.33 10.41
CA VAL A 79 -6.88 -2.51 9.92
C VAL A 79 -7.79 -2.15 11.08
N SER A 80 -8.10 -0.87 11.20
CA SER A 80 -9.14 -0.34 12.07
C SER A 80 -10.08 0.53 11.23
N GLU A 81 -11.21 0.97 11.79
CA GLU A 81 -12.21 1.73 11.06
C GLU A 81 -11.60 2.95 10.32
N GLY A 82 -11.50 2.86 9.00
CA GLY A 82 -10.92 3.90 8.13
C GLY A 82 -9.39 3.98 8.10
N TRP A 83 -8.66 3.10 8.79
CA TRP A 83 -7.18 3.13 8.88
C TRP A 83 -6.54 1.81 8.46
N LEU A 84 -5.46 1.93 7.70
CA LEU A 84 -4.55 0.85 7.32
C LEU A 84 -3.17 1.14 7.92
N LYS A 85 -2.64 0.23 8.72
CA LYS A 85 -1.27 0.27 9.20
C LYS A 85 -0.49 -0.89 8.61
N LEU A 86 0.68 -0.58 8.07
CA LEU A 86 1.61 -1.51 7.47
C LEU A 86 2.91 -1.43 8.27
N ASP A 87 3.20 -2.45 9.07
CA ASP A 87 4.45 -2.55 9.85
C ASP A 87 5.45 -3.39 9.04
N CYS A 88 6.56 -2.79 8.59
CA CYS A 88 7.54 -3.41 7.71
C CYS A 88 8.33 -4.49 8.45
N ILE A 89 8.29 -5.71 7.93
CA ILE A 89 8.97 -6.90 8.51
C ILE A 89 10.25 -7.22 7.75
N SER A 90 10.25 -7.03 6.43
CA SER A 90 11.43 -7.22 5.57
C SER A 90 11.29 -6.44 4.27
N GLY A 91 12.42 -6.13 3.65
CA GLY A 91 12.52 -5.14 2.58
C GLY A 91 13.00 -3.81 3.14
N ASP A 92 13.74 -3.03 2.34
CA ASP A 92 14.22 -1.71 2.75
C ASP A 92 13.14 -0.66 2.45
N PHE A 93 12.12 -0.60 3.32
CA PHE A 93 10.98 0.30 3.16
C PHE A 93 10.38 0.75 4.49
N GLU A 94 9.63 1.86 4.45
CA GLU A 94 9.04 2.49 5.64
C GLU A 94 7.77 1.79 6.13
N ASP A 95 7.47 1.99 7.41
CA ASP A 95 6.17 1.68 8.01
C ASP A 95 5.13 2.72 7.57
N PHE A 96 3.88 2.29 7.35
CA PHE A 96 2.80 3.22 6.98
C PHE A 96 1.67 3.24 7.99
N SER A 97 1.11 4.43 8.21
CA SER A 97 -0.18 4.64 8.88
C SER A 97 -1.06 5.53 8.01
N MET A 98 -1.99 4.90 7.30
CA MET A 98 -2.77 5.52 6.24
C MET A 98 -4.27 5.52 6.55
N TYR A 99 -4.97 6.53 6.08
CA TYR A 99 -6.42 6.61 6.11
C TYR A 99 -7.01 6.30 4.73
N LYS A 100 -8.22 5.74 4.71
CA LYS A 100 -8.93 5.49 3.46
C LYS A 100 -9.31 6.82 2.81
N ILE A 101 -8.94 7.01 1.55
CA ILE A 101 -9.22 8.24 0.80
C ILE A 101 -10.25 8.05 -0.32
N LYS A 102 -10.40 6.84 -0.84
CA LYS A 102 -11.40 6.47 -1.88
C LYS A 102 -11.88 5.05 -1.70
#